data_AF-A0A161YNS1-F1
#
_entry.id   AF-A0A161YNS1-F1
#
_cell.length_a   1.000
_cell.length_b   1.000
_cell.length_c   1.000
_cell.angle_alpha   90.00
_cell.angle_beta   90.00
_cell.angle_gamma   90.00
#
_symmetry.space_group_name_H-M   'P 1'
#
loop_
_entity.id
_entity.type
_entity.pdbx_description
1 polymer ?
#
loop_
_entity_poly.entity_id
_entity_poly.type
_entity_poly.pdbx_seq_one_letter_code
_entity_poly.pdbx_strand_id
1 'polypeptide(L)'
;MSNITALRGIKELPFIVANDDVIVEVSQQFLDMTEFTVEDFKNKNIVELFRVLRVGPGVSYENIDDTTDYFLFTKSFEVKFVNIKVTGDIQEKVYVF
;
A
#
# COMPACT_ATOMS: atom_id res chain seq x y z
N MET A 1 -18.94 11.67 -13.68
CA MET A 1 -19.71 10.40 -13.53
C MET A 1 -19.21 9.74 -12.27
N SER A 2 -20.08 9.47 -11.28
CA SER A 2 -19.63 9.04 -9.95
C SER A 2 -19.04 7.62 -9.96
N ASN A 3 -17.81 7.51 -9.44
CA ASN A 3 -16.94 6.33 -9.33
C ASN A 3 -17.45 5.23 -8.36
N ILE A 4 -18.75 5.01 -8.26
CA ILE A 4 -19.33 4.10 -7.24
C ILE A 4 -18.99 2.63 -7.53
N THR A 5 -18.74 2.28 -8.79
CA THR A 5 -18.31 0.93 -9.20
C THR A 5 -16.84 0.66 -8.85
N ALA A 6 -15.97 1.69 -8.89
CA ALA A 6 -14.56 1.56 -8.49
C ALA A 6 -14.43 1.33 -6.97
N LEU A 7 -15.30 1.94 -6.16
CA LEU A 7 -15.27 1.84 -4.71
C LEU A 7 -15.69 0.47 -4.15
N ARG A 8 -16.47 -0.33 -4.89
CA ARG A 8 -16.87 -1.67 -4.43
C ARG A 8 -15.78 -2.71 -4.59
N GLY A 9 -14.96 -2.62 -5.65
CA GLY A 9 -13.84 -3.54 -5.87
C GLY A 9 -12.66 -3.29 -4.93
N ILE A 10 -12.39 -2.02 -4.60
CA ILE A 10 -11.28 -1.64 -3.72
C ILE A 10 -11.44 -2.22 -2.31
N LYS A 11 -12.67 -2.37 -1.80
CA LYS A 11 -12.91 -2.94 -0.45
C LYS A 11 -12.44 -4.39 -0.27
N GLU A 12 -12.22 -5.12 -1.36
CA GLU A 12 -11.73 -6.50 -1.33
C GLU A 12 -10.25 -6.61 -1.69
N LEU A 13 -9.60 -5.49 -2.03
CA LEU A 13 -8.18 -5.45 -2.38
C LEU A 13 -7.34 -4.98 -1.19
N PRO A 14 -6.10 -5.45 -1.07
CA PRO A 14 -5.16 -4.88 -0.12
C PRO A 14 -4.74 -3.48 -0.60
N PHE A 15 -5.17 -2.44 0.12
CA PHE A 15 -4.82 -1.06 -0.16
C PHE A 15 -4.38 -0.26 1.07
N ILE A 16 -3.71 0.86 0.79
CA ILE A 16 -3.37 1.95 1.73
C ILE A 16 -3.74 3.28 1.10
N VAL A 17 -4.34 4.18 1.89
CA VAL A 17 -4.54 5.59 1.53
C VAL A 17 -3.58 6.45 2.33
N ALA A 18 -2.87 7.34 1.64
CA ALA A 18 -2.00 8.32 2.26
C ALA A 18 -2.38 9.74 1.82
N ASN A 19 -2.36 10.66 2.78
CA ASN A 19 -2.53 12.10 2.56
C ASN A 19 -1.23 12.82 2.98
N ASP A 20 -0.62 13.57 2.07
CA ASP A 20 0.71 14.18 2.24
C ASP A 20 1.73 13.13 2.75
N ASP A 21 1.69 11.95 2.12
CA ASP A 21 2.46 10.74 2.45
C ASP A 21 2.22 10.14 3.85
N VAL A 22 1.32 10.71 4.66
CA VAL A 22 0.89 10.14 5.96
C VAL A 22 -0.24 9.15 5.75
N ILE A 23 -0.09 7.94 6.29
CA ILE A 23 -1.11 6.89 6.18
C ILE A 23 -2.36 7.31 6.98
N VAL A 24 -3.50 7.41 6.28
CA VAL A 24 -4.80 7.77 6.87
C VAL A 24 -5.79 6.61 6.89
N GLU A 25 -5.62 5.64 5.99
CA GLU A 25 -6.46 4.44 5.92
C GLU A 25 -5.66 3.23 5.44
N VAL A 26 -5.96 2.06 5.99
CA VAL A 26 -5.40 0.77 5.57
C VAL A 26 -6.52 -0.25 5.51
N SER A 27 -6.61 -0.98 4.41
CA SER A 27 -7.59 -2.06 4.25
C SER A 27 -7.32 -3.24 5.18
N GLN A 28 -8.36 -3.96 5.56
CA GLN A 28 -8.20 -5.20 6.34
C GLN A 28 -7.40 -6.25 5.56
N GLN A 29 -7.58 -6.34 4.24
CA GLN A 29 -6.89 -7.29 3.38
C GLN A 29 -5.38 -7.03 3.35
N PHE A 30 -4.95 -5.78 3.40
CA PHE A 30 -3.53 -5.44 3.52
C PHE A 30 -2.96 -5.89 4.87
N LEU A 31 -3.70 -5.67 5.96
CA LEU A 31 -3.31 -6.13 7.30
C LEU A 31 -3.21 -7.66 7.35
N ASP A 32 -4.21 -8.36 6.82
CA ASP A 32 -4.23 -9.82 6.76
C ASP A 32 -3.08 -10.37 5.89
N MET A 33 -2.79 -9.71 4.76
CA MET A 33 -1.69 -10.09 3.87
C MET A 33 -0.33 -9.90 4.54
N THR A 34 -0.12 -8.81 5.28
CA THR A 34 1.19 -8.43 5.82
C THR A 34 1.39 -8.86 7.27
N GLU A 35 0.33 -9.30 7.96
CA GLU A 35 0.29 -9.68 9.38
C GLU A 35 0.59 -8.51 10.34
N PHE A 36 0.53 -7.29 9.84
CA PHE A 36 0.61 -6.08 10.64
C PHE A 36 -0.78 -5.67 11.16
N THR A 37 -0.78 -4.77 12.14
CA THR A 37 -1.98 -4.22 12.77
C THR A 37 -2.10 -2.75 12.46
N VAL A 38 -3.30 -2.17 12.52
CA VAL A 38 -3.52 -0.72 12.31
C VAL A 38 -2.58 0.15 13.16
N GLU A 39 -2.31 -0.25 14.40
CA GLU A 39 -1.40 0.48 15.30
C GLU A 39 0.06 0.47 14.80
N ASP A 40 0.47 -0.54 14.03
CA ASP A 40 1.79 -0.57 13.38
C ASP A 40 1.94 0.51 12.29
N PHE A 41 0.84 1.08 11.78
CA PHE A 41 0.79 2.09 10.71
C PHE A 41 0.46 3.50 11.20
N LYS A 42 -0.04 3.62 12.43
CA LYS A 42 -0.52 4.89 12.97
C LYS A 42 0.58 5.95 12.98
N ASN A 43 0.27 7.11 12.40
CA ASN A 43 1.19 8.25 12.23
C ASN A 43 2.48 7.92 11.45
N LYS A 44 2.52 6.82 10.70
CA LYS A 44 3.67 6.51 9.85
C LYS A 44 3.49 7.10 8.46
N ASN A 45 4.63 7.46 7.89
CA ASN A 45 4.72 7.85 6.49
C ASN A 45 4.79 6.58 5.61
N ILE A 46 4.22 6.64 4.41
CA ILE A 46 4.23 5.54 3.44
C ILE A 46 5.65 5.06 3.09
N VAL A 47 6.62 5.98 3.04
CA VAL A 47 8.05 5.69 2.80
C VAL A 47 8.63 4.86 3.96
N GLU A 48 8.29 5.18 5.20
CA GLU A 48 8.71 4.40 6.36
C GLU A 48 8.10 3.02 6.32
N LEU A 49 6.83 2.91 5.93
CA LEU A 49 6.18 1.63 5.81
C LEU A 49 6.87 0.75 4.77
N PHE A 50 7.14 1.27 3.57
CA PHE A 50 7.77 0.45 2.53
C PHE A 50 9.16 -0.02 2.95
N ARG A 51 9.88 0.78 3.77
CA ARG A 51 11.14 0.35 4.39
C ARG A 51 10.94 -0.77 5.42
N VAL A 52 9.92 -0.68 6.27
CA VAL A 52 9.57 -1.75 7.25
C VAL A 52 9.25 -3.05 6.53
N LEU A 53 8.44 -2.96 5.47
CA LEU A 53 8.08 -4.08 4.61
C LEU A 53 9.21 -4.52 3.66
N ARG A 54 10.32 -3.76 3.61
CA ARG A 54 11.47 -3.99 2.74
C ARG A 54 11.04 -4.22 1.28
N VAL A 55 10.14 -3.35 0.79
CA VAL A 55 9.60 -3.44 -0.57
C VAL A 55 10.73 -3.36 -1.60
N GLY A 56 10.72 -4.26 -2.57
CA GLY A 56 11.69 -4.28 -3.66
C GLY A 56 11.16 -5.04 -4.87
N PRO A 57 11.91 -5.15 -5.98
CA PRO A 57 13.22 -4.54 -6.19
C PRO A 57 13.11 -3.03 -6.48
N GLY A 58 14.14 -2.28 -6.07
CA GLY A 58 14.38 -0.91 -6.57
C GLY A 58 13.22 0.08 -6.41
N VAL A 59 12.38 -0.08 -5.39
CA VAL A 59 11.14 0.70 -5.25
C VAL A 59 11.44 2.20 -5.16
N SER A 60 10.81 2.98 -6.04
CA SER A 60 10.82 4.43 -6.01
C SER A 60 9.48 4.91 -5.48
N TYR A 61 9.44 5.35 -4.22
CA TYR A 61 8.19 5.73 -3.54
C TYR A 61 7.46 6.90 -4.22
N GLU A 62 8.22 7.78 -4.89
CA GLU A 62 7.69 8.92 -5.64
C GLU A 62 7.14 8.52 -7.01
N ASN A 63 7.61 7.39 -7.56
CA ASN A 63 7.28 6.95 -8.91
C ASN A 63 7.27 5.41 -8.98
N ILE A 64 6.21 4.81 -8.44
CA ILE A 64 5.99 3.36 -8.48
C ILE A 64 5.69 2.96 -9.93
N ASP A 65 6.39 1.94 -10.40
CA ASP A 65 6.19 1.35 -11.73
C ASP A 65 5.18 0.20 -11.62
N ASP A 66 3.97 0.42 -12.13
CA ASP A 66 2.88 -0.56 -12.09
C ASP A 66 3.10 -1.78 -12.99
N THR A 67 4.19 -1.81 -13.76
CA THR A 67 4.62 -2.97 -14.57
C THR A 67 5.67 -3.83 -13.88
N THR A 68 6.23 -3.37 -12.76
CA THR A 68 7.24 -4.10 -12.00
C THR A 68 6.58 -5.08 -11.02
N ASP A 69 7.04 -6.34 -11.04
CA ASP A 69 6.72 -7.32 -10.00
C ASP A 69 7.55 -7.01 -8.74
N TYR A 70 6.88 -6.49 -7.71
CA TYR A 70 7.49 -6.22 -6.43
C TYR A 70 7.38 -7.42 -5.48
N PHE A 71 8.14 -7.37 -4.40
CA PHE A 71 8.00 -8.19 -3.22
C PHE A 71 7.99 -7.32 -1.98
N LEU A 72 7.42 -7.86 -0.91
CA LEU A 72 7.47 -7.32 0.44
C LEU A 72 7.63 -8.45 1.45
N PHE A 73 8.03 -8.09 2.67
CA PHE A 73 8.10 -9.01 3.79
C PHE A 73 6.92 -8.79 4.73
N THR A 74 6.30 -9.90 5.16
CA THR A 74 5.32 -9.90 6.26
C THR A 74 6.01 -9.65 7.60
N LYS A 75 5.22 -9.47 8.66
CA LYS A 75 5.72 -9.36 10.03
C LYS A 75 6.49 -10.61 10.48
N SER A 76 6.15 -11.78 9.96
CA SER A 76 6.88 -13.04 10.18
C SER A 76 8.08 -13.28 9.24
N PHE A 77 8.44 -12.29 8.42
CA PHE A 77 9.50 -12.37 7.39
C PHE A 77 9.22 -13.36 6.25
N GLU A 78 7.96 -13.72 6.01
CA GLU A 78 7.56 -14.37 4.77
C GLU A 78 7.64 -13.36 3.60
N VAL A 79 8.13 -13.80 2.45
CA VAL A 79 8.17 -12.98 1.22
C VAL A 79 6.85 -13.13 0.48
N LYS A 80 6.22 -12.01 0.13
CA LYS A 80 5.04 -11.97 -0.75
C LYS A 80 5.34 -11.14 -1.98
N PHE A 81 4.98 -11.67 -3.15
CA PHE A 81 5.07 -10.97 -4.42
C PHE A 81 3.76 -10.22 -4.68
N VAL A 82 3.88 -8.95 -5.09
CA VAL A 82 2.77 -8.01 -5.24
C VAL A 82 2.97 -7.14 -6.48
N ASN A 83 1.88 -6.62 -7.03
CA ASN A 83 1.93 -5.59 -8.06
C ASN A 83 1.39 -4.31 -7.44
N ILE A 84 2.21 -3.27 -7.38
CA ILE A 84 1.83 -2.05 -6.69
C ILE A 84 1.31 -1.06 -7.73
N LYS A 85 0.02 -0.73 -7.63
CA LYS A 85 -0.59 0.33 -8.43
C LYS A 85 -0.88 1.54 -7.56
N VAL A 86 -0.49 2.71 -8.04
CA VAL A 86 -0.76 3.98 -7.38
C VAL A 86 -1.72 4.81 -8.22
N THR A 87 -2.75 5.34 -7.58
CA THR A 87 -3.71 6.27 -8.18
C THR A 87 -3.97 7.43 -7.24
N GLY A 88 -4.34 8.59 -7.76
CA GLY A 88 -4.57 9.80 -6.98
C GLY A 88 -3.74 10.98 -7.49
N ASP A 89 -3.58 11.99 -6.64
CA ASP A 89 -2.76 13.16 -6.92
C ASP A 89 -1.55 13.24 -5.96
N ILE A 90 -0.90 14.41 -5.90
CA ILE A 90 0.29 14.61 -5.06
C ILE A 90 -0.05 14.56 -3.58
N GLN A 91 -1.24 15.05 -3.19
CA GLN A 91 -1.68 15.12 -1.81
C GLN A 91 -2.31 13.79 -1.39
N GLU A 92 -3.27 13.27 -2.16
CA GLU A 92 -3.99 12.04 -1.82
C GLU A 92 -3.62 10.91 -2.77
N LYS A 93 -3.00 9.86 -2.24
CA LYS A 93 -2.58 8.66 -2.98
C LYS A 93 -3.22 7.41 -2.42
N VAL A 94 -3.66 6.53 -3.31
CA VAL A 94 -4.12 5.18 -2.99
C VAL A 94 -3.16 4.19 -3.61
N TYR A 95 -2.54 3.37 -2.75
CA TYR A 95 -1.65 2.28 -3.11
C TYR A 95 -2.45 0.97 -3.03
N VAL A 96 -2.50 0.23 -4.13
CA VAL A 96 -3.16 -1.09 -4.23
C VAL A 96 -2.09 -2.14 -4.49
N PHE A 97 -2.12 -3.25 -3.76
CA PHE A 97 -1.09 -4.29 -3.75
C PHE A 97 -1.59 -5.62 -4.35
#